data_AF-A0A3C1JQM1-F1
#
_entry.id   AF-A0A3C1JQM1-F1
#
_cell.length_a   1.000
_cell.length_b   1.000
_cell.length_c   1.000
_cell.angle_alpha   90.00
_cell.angle_beta   90.00
_cell.angle_gamma   90.00
#
_symmetry.space_group_name_H-M   'P 1'
#
loop_
_entity.id
_entity.type
_entity.pdbx_description
1 polymer ?
#
loop_
_entity_poly.entity_id
_entity_poly.type
_entity_poly.pdbx_seq_one_letter_code
_entity_poly.pdbx_strand_id
1 'polypeptide(L)'
;MTPRGIEVVEIGQTATYARTVTEADVDLFAELSGDDHPQHVDEAYSRGTRFGERIAHGALLVAYMSASSTRWVRRWLTGRTSQSTVSYG
;
A
#
# COMPACT_ATOMS: atom_id res chain seq x y z
N MET A 1 -13.48 8.75 -30.16
CA MET A 1 -13.26 8.02 -28.89
C MET A 1 -11.87 8.36 -28.40
N THR A 2 -11.70 8.80 -27.16
CA THR A 2 -10.35 8.98 -26.57
C THR A 2 -9.71 7.60 -26.43
N PRO A 3 -8.46 7.37 -26.90
CA PRO A 3 -7.76 6.11 -26.71
C PRO A 3 -7.65 5.74 -25.22
N ARG A 4 -7.85 4.47 -24.88
CA ARG A 4 -7.82 3.94 -23.50
C ARG A 4 -7.18 2.55 -23.38
N GLY A 5 -6.46 2.07 -24.40
CA GLY A 5 -5.73 0.80 -24.37
C GLY A 5 -4.23 0.94 -24.08
N ILE A 6 -3.46 -0.12 -24.28
CA ILE A 6 -2.02 -0.11 -23.97
C ILE A 6 -1.22 0.86 -24.85
N GLU A 7 -1.75 1.22 -26.02
CA GLU A 7 -1.12 2.08 -27.02
C GLU A 7 -0.81 3.50 -26.55
N VAL A 8 -1.42 3.94 -25.45
CA VAL A 8 -1.25 5.28 -24.87
C VAL A 8 -0.46 5.26 -23.54
N VAL A 9 0.17 4.13 -23.22
CA VAL A 9 1.13 3.98 -22.11
C VAL A 9 2.54 4.21 -22.62
N GLU A 10 3.25 5.17 -22.02
CA GLU A 10 4.62 5.51 -22.40
C GLU A 10 5.64 4.91 -21.41
N ILE A 11 6.79 4.46 -21.94
CA ILE A 11 7.89 3.98 -21.12
C ILE A 11 8.44 5.14 -20.27
N GLY A 12 8.69 4.86 -18.98
CA GLY A 12 9.19 5.85 -18.02
C GLY A 12 8.11 6.53 -17.20
N GLN A 13 6.82 6.22 -17.44
CA GLN A 13 5.75 6.68 -16.56
C GLN A 13 5.89 6.10 -15.14
N THR A 14 5.59 6.93 -14.15
CA THR A 14 5.66 6.57 -12.73
C THR A 14 4.39 6.96 -11.99
N ALA A 15 4.12 6.27 -10.89
CA ALA A 15 3.12 6.65 -9.91
C ALA A 15 3.66 6.46 -8.50
N THR A 16 3.20 7.32 -7.59
CA THR A 16 3.55 7.26 -6.18
C THR A 16 2.29 7.09 -5.36
N TYR A 17 2.35 6.17 -4.42
CA TYR A 17 1.35 5.99 -3.38
C TYR A 17 2.04 6.08 -2.02
N ALA A 18 1.51 6.95 -1.16
CA ALA A 18 1.93 7.08 0.22
C ALA A 18 0.71 6.92 1.14
N ARG A 19 0.92 6.22 2.25
CA ARG A 19 -0.04 6.03 3.33
C ARG A 19 0.75 5.75 4.61
N THR A 20 0.31 6.34 5.72
CA THR A 20 0.76 5.94 7.06
C THR A 20 0.12 4.60 7.43
N VAL A 21 0.94 3.61 7.80
CA VAL A 21 0.46 2.32 8.29
C VAL A 21 0.12 2.48 9.77
N THR A 22 -1.08 2.06 10.13
CA THR A 22 -1.59 2.09 11.51
C THR A 22 -1.72 0.66 12.07
N GLU A 23 -1.85 0.53 13.39
CA GLU A 23 -2.13 -0.76 14.02
C GLU A 23 -3.39 -1.40 13.46
N ALA A 24 -4.43 -0.59 13.18
CA ALA A 24 -5.66 -1.08 12.56
C ALA A 24 -5.42 -1.71 11.18
N ASP A 25 -4.48 -1.21 10.37
CA ASP A 25 -4.16 -1.84 9.08
C ASP A 25 -3.50 -3.21 9.29
N VAL A 26 -2.67 -3.36 10.32
CA VAL A 26 -2.01 -4.63 10.67
C VAL A 26 -3.01 -5.64 11.21
N ASP A 27 -3.88 -5.21 12.12
CA ASP A 27 -4.91 -6.07 12.72
C ASP A 27 -5.91 -6.55 11.66
N LEU A 28 -6.39 -5.66 10.79
CA LEU A 28 -7.29 -6.02 9.69
C LEU A 28 -6.61 -6.94 8.67
N PHE A 29 -5.31 -6.76 8.41
CA PHE A 29 -4.59 -7.63 7.50
C PHE A 29 -4.37 -9.02 8.10
N ALA A 30 -4.09 -9.13 9.40
CA ALA A 30 -4.02 -10.41 10.09
C ALA A 30 -5.37 -11.15 10.01
N GLU A 31 -6.49 -10.46 10.26
CA GLU A 31 -7.83 -11.04 10.15
C GLU A 31 -8.15 -11.50 8.72
N LEU A 32 -7.84 -10.68 7.72
CA LEU A 32 -8.11 -11.00 6.32
C LEU A 32 -7.25 -12.15 5.79
N SER A 33 -5.96 -12.16 6.13
CA SER A 33 -4.98 -13.10 5.59
C SER A 33 -4.87 -14.41 6.37
N GLY A 34 -5.26 -14.39 7.65
CA GLY A 34 -5.00 -15.47 8.59
C GLY A 34 -3.54 -15.54 9.07
N ASP A 35 -2.69 -14.58 8.70
CA ASP A 35 -1.33 -14.45 9.23
C ASP A 35 -1.36 -13.72 10.58
N ASP A 36 -1.58 -14.49 11.64
CA ASP A 36 -1.68 -14.04 13.03
C ASP A 36 -0.38 -14.26 13.82
N HIS A 37 0.77 -14.35 13.13
CA HIS A 37 2.05 -14.53 13.79
C HIS A 37 2.24 -13.47 14.90
N PRO A 38 2.67 -13.85 16.12
CA PRO A 38 2.62 -12.97 17.30
C PRO A 38 3.49 -11.70 17.16
N GLN A 39 4.47 -11.71 16.26
CA GLN A 39 5.24 -10.52 15.87
C GLN A 39 4.38 -9.37 15.30
N HIS A 40 3.19 -9.69 14.77
CA HIS A 40 2.26 -8.73 14.17
C HIS A 40 1.13 -8.33 15.12
N VAL A 41 0.72 -9.22 16.04
CA VAL A 41 -0.52 -9.07 16.83
C VAL A 41 -0.32 -9.01 18.34
N ASP A 42 0.83 -9.44 18.87
CA ASP A 42 1.09 -9.52 20.31
C ASP A 42 2.24 -8.59 20.72
N GLU A 43 1.91 -7.55 21.46
CA GLU A 43 2.88 -6.57 21.97
C GLU A 43 3.84 -7.19 23.01
N ALA A 44 3.36 -8.09 23.87
CA ALA A 44 4.18 -8.73 24.90
C ALA A 44 5.20 -9.68 24.31
N TYR A 45 4.80 -10.47 23.31
CA TYR A 45 5.72 -11.28 22.53
C TYR A 45 6.75 -10.39 21.81
N SER A 46 6.28 -9.33 21.13
CA SER A 46 7.11 -8.49 20.28
C SER A 46 8.22 -7.76 21.05
N ARG A 47 7.96 -7.34 22.30
CA ARG A 47 8.96 -6.76 23.21
C ARG A 47 10.16 -7.66 23.48
N GLY A 48 9.98 -8.98 23.40
CA GLY A 48 11.06 -9.97 23.58
C GLY A 48 11.90 -10.22 22.33
N THR A 49 11.53 -9.63 21.19
CA THR A 49 12.21 -9.85 19.91
C THR A 49 13.23 -8.74 19.62
N ARG A 50 14.07 -8.93 18.61
CA ARG A 50 15.00 -7.90 18.13
C ARG A 50 14.34 -6.60 17.67
N PHE A 51 13.03 -6.62 17.39
CA PHE A 51 12.28 -5.47 16.92
C PHE A 51 11.75 -4.62 18.06
N GLY A 52 11.52 -5.21 19.24
CA GLY A 52 11.04 -4.50 20.44
C GLY A 52 9.57 -4.06 20.41
N GLU A 53 8.91 -4.10 19.25
CA GLU A 53 7.52 -3.71 19.03
C GLU A 53 6.89 -4.55 17.90
N ARG A 54 5.57 -4.45 17.76
CA ARG A 54 4.84 -5.08 16.65
C ARG A 54 5.27 -4.44 15.33
N ILE A 55 5.42 -5.25 14.28
CA ILE A 55 5.73 -4.76 12.94
C ILE A 55 4.64 -5.16 11.96
N ALA A 56 4.48 -4.43 10.86
CA ALA A 56 3.51 -4.81 9.82
C ALA A 56 3.95 -6.05 9.03
N HIS A 57 2.99 -6.78 8.46
CA HIS A 57 3.24 -7.91 7.58
C HIS A 57 4.01 -7.49 6.34
N GLY A 58 5.00 -8.27 5.91
CA GLY A 58 5.68 -8.04 4.64
C GLY A 58 4.71 -8.08 3.44
N ALA A 59 3.70 -8.96 3.50
CA ALA A 59 2.68 -9.10 2.47
C ALA A 59 1.74 -7.87 2.36
N LEU A 60 1.65 -7.03 3.40
CA LEU A 60 0.89 -5.79 3.37
C LEU A 60 1.44 -4.82 2.29
N LEU A 61 2.75 -4.86 2.03
CA LEU A 61 3.36 -4.10 0.93
C LEU A 61 2.82 -4.51 -0.44
N VAL A 62 2.55 -5.80 -0.65
CA VAL A 62 1.97 -6.29 -1.92
C VAL A 62 0.56 -5.74 -2.12
N ALA A 63 -0.24 -5.71 -1.05
CA ALA A 63 -1.56 -5.09 -1.08
C ALA A 63 -1.47 -3.59 -1.47
N TYR A 64 -0.48 -2.87 -0.93
CA TYR A 64 -0.26 -1.46 -1.28
C TYR A 64 0.33 -1.24 -2.67
N MET A 65 1.16 -2.15 -3.18
CA MET A 65 1.59 -2.12 -4.58
C MET A 65 0.41 -2.25 -5.53
N SER A 66 -0.51 -3.19 -5.27
CA SER A 66 -1.76 -3.33 -6.03
C SER A 66 -2.62 -2.06 -5.99
N ALA A 67 -2.74 -1.42 -4.82
CA ALA A 67 -3.43 -0.14 -4.68
C ALA A 67 -2.74 0.98 -5.48
N SER A 68 -1.40 1.01 -5.51
CA SER A 68 -0.61 1.95 -6.31
C SER A 68 -0.89 1.76 -7.81
N SER A 69 -0.82 0.52 -8.31
CA SER A 69 -1.14 0.18 -9.70
C SER A 69 -2.55 0.60 -10.09
N THR A 70 -3.54 0.35 -9.22
CA THR A 70 -4.93 0.80 -9.45
C THR A 70 -5.03 2.31 -9.57
N ARG A 71 -4.31 3.06 -8.73
CA ARG A 71 -4.30 4.54 -8.78
C ARG A 71 -3.60 5.06 -10.03
N TRP A 72 -2.53 4.41 -10.47
CA TRP A 72 -1.90 4.70 -11.76
C TRP A 72 -2.90 4.53 -12.92
N VAL A 73 -3.59 3.38 -12.99
CA VAL A 73 -4.62 3.12 -14.00
C VAL A 73 -5.73 4.18 -13.94
N ARG A 74 -6.19 4.57 -12.75
CA ARG A 74 -7.24 5.60 -12.59
C ARG A 74 -6.79 6.98 -13.06
N ARG A 75 -5.56 7.42 -12.73
CA ARG A 75 -5.01 8.69 -13.23
C ARG A 75 -5.01 8.73 -14.75
N TRP A 76 -4.66 7.61 -15.34
CA TRP A 76 -4.56 7.44 -16.78
C TRP A 76 -5.94 7.41 -17.47
N LEU A 77 -6.91 6.64 -16.95
CA LEU A 77 -8.27 6.59 -17.48
C LEU A 77 -9.05 7.92 -17.33
N THR A 78 -8.67 8.77 -16.39
CA THR A 78 -9.35 10.06 -16.10
C THR A 78 -8.65 11.29 -16.68
N GLY A 79 -7.48 11.14 -17.32
CA GLY A 79 -6.74 12.26 -17.92
C GLY A 79 -6.15 13.26 -16.93
N ARG A 80 -6.11 12.94 -15.62
CA ARG A 80 -5.52 13.79 -14.58
C ARG A 80 -4.09 13.34 -14.28
N THR A 81 -3.13 13.88 -15.03
CA THR A 81 -1.68 13.58 -14.86
C THR A 81 -1.00 14.42 -13.78
N SER A 82 -1.65 15.47 -13.26
CA SER A 82 -1.08 16.34 -12.22
C SER A 82 -1.99 16.46 -11.01
N GLN A 83 -1.90 15.51 -10.09
CA GLN A 83 -2.08 15.80 -8.67
C GLN A 83 -0.98 15.07 -7.92
N SER A 84 0.08 15.81 -7.60
CA SER A 84 1.01 15.49 -6.52
C SER A 84 0.15 15.32 -5.27
N THR A 85 0.16 14.14 -4.66
CA THR A 85 -0.45 13.96 -3.36
C THR A 85 0.36 14.81 -2.39
N VAL A 86 -0.16 15.96 -1.98
CA VAL A 86 0.43 16.80 -0.93
C VAL A 86 -0.16 16.30 0.39
N SER A 87 0.70 15.81 1.28
CA SER A 87 0.35 15.61 2.68
C SER A 87 0.45 16.97 3.37
N TYR A 88 -0.67 17.57 3.77
CA TYR A 88 -0.64 18.54 4.87
C TYR A 88 -0.74 17.72 6.15
N GLY A 89 0.23 17.92 7.03
CA GLY A 89 0.31 17.24 8.33
C GLY A 89 -0.86 17.57 9.24
#